data_AF-A0A183GSJ6-F1
#
_entry.id   AF-A0A183GSJ6-F1
#
_cell.length_a   1.000
_cell.length_b   1.000
_cell.length_c   1.000
_cell.angle_alpha   90.00
_cell.angle_beta   90.00
_cell.angle_gamma   90.00
#
_symmetry.space_group_name_H-M   'P 1'
#
loop_
_entity.id
_entity.type
_entity.pdbx_description
1 polymer ?
#
loop_
_entity_poly.entity_id
_entity_poly.type
_entity_poly.pdbx_seq_one_letter_code
_entity_poly.pdbx_strand_id
1 'polypeptide(L)'
;MGTGEGGPGEGGPVRKVPVMGTGEVGGGVRIGRGHEGYPGGLPYDTEAPYYAAPDTELIFHVSTHLSGDVTQKWKHIGNDEVHVVWSEHSKPYRRETIATKFCDVLIVLERADSKMFRVRVETVSALEFGPLYDGALVGSEELAELVRLTVINASRAYRLAHKNHVRPLRHREHVFAHDTMRHMKKVRLSDAINALYIPTMTA
;
A
#
# COMPACT_ATOMS: atom_id res chain seq x y z
N MET A 1 -28.27 48.75 -19.44
CA MET A 1 -27.20 48.69 -18.43
C MET A 1 -27.67 47.79 -17.31
N GLY A 2 -26.84 46.82 -16.89
CA GLY A 2 -27.10 45.88 -15.78
C GLY A 2 -27.58 44.49 -16.26
N THR A 3 -26.72 43.65 -16.87
CA THR A 3 -25.85 42.63 -16.25
C THR A 3 -26.63 41.58 -15.45
N GLY A 4 -26.79 40.39 -16.05
CA GLY A 4 -27.31 39.20 -15.39
C GLY A 4 -26.30 38.61 -14.42
N GLU A 5 -26.79 38.17 -13.27
CA GLU A 5 -26.02 37.39 -12.30
C GLU A 5 -26.21 35.90 -12.61
N GLY A 6 -25.13 35.28 -13.09
CA GLY A 6 -25.00 33.84 -13.20
C GLY A 6 -24.83 33.22 -11.82
N GLY A 7 -25.59 32.15 -11.55
CA GLY A 7 -25.50 31.38 -10.32
C GLY A 7 -24.13 30.72 -10.12
N PRO A 8 -23.80 30.31 -8.87
CA PRO A 8 -22.58 29.60 -8.58
C PRO A 8 -22.59 28.24 -9.28
N GLY A 9 -21.65 28.07 -10.21
CA GLY A 9 -21.48 26.87 -11.01
C GLY A 9 -21.31 25.62 -10.16
N GLU A 10 -22.10 24.62 -10.49
CA GLU A 10 -21.98 23.24 -10.06
C GLU A 10 -20.54 22.74 -10.25
N GLY A 11 -19.88 22.38 -9.14
CA GLY A 11 -18.62 21.65 -9.17
C GLY A 11 -18.86 20.20 -9.58
N GLY A 12 -18.66 19.88 -10.85
CA GLY A 12 -18.46 18.52 -11.32
C GLY A 12 -17.42 18.47 -12.44
N PRO A 13 -16.97 17.28 -12.89
CA PRO A 13 -16.63 16.06 -12.17
C PRO A 13 -15.10 15.97 -11.96
N VAL A 14 -14.61 15.23 -10.95
CA VAL A 14 -13.19 14.83 -10.93
C VAL A 14 -12.98 13.85 -12.10
N ARG A 15 -12.41 14.37 -13.20
CA ARG A 15 -12.14 13.60 -14.42
C ARG A 15 -10.96 12.65 -14.16
N LYS A 16 -11.19 11.35 -14.37
CA LYS A 16 -10.22 10.25 -14.26
C LYS A 16 -9.31 10.19 -15.48
N VAL A 17 -7.97 10.31 -15.36
CA VAL A 17 -6.93 9.77 -16.28
C VAL A 17 -5.57 9.73 -15.55
N PRO A 18 -4.57 8.96 -16.04
CA PRO A 18 -4.10 7.74 -15.41
C PRO A 18 -3.42 8.01 -14.06
N VAL A 19 -3.96 7.39 -13.01
CA VAL A 19 -3.20 6.99 -11.82
C VAL A 19 -1.93 6.30 -12.33
N MET A 20 -0.79 6.48 -11.67
CA MET A 20 0.22 5.41 -11.65
C MET A 20 -0.54 4.09 -11.61
N GLY A 21 -0.33 3.21 -12.59
CA GLY A 21 -1.15 2.03 -12.71
C GLY A 21 -1.17 1.39 -11.33
N THR A 22 -2.34 1.18 -10.74
CA THR A 22 -2.42 0.58 -9.40
C THR A 22 -1.68 -0.78 -9.38
N GLY A 23 -1.49 -1.40 -10.56
CA GLY A 23 -0.61 -2.54 -10.84
C GLY A 23 0.92 -2.30 -10.81
N GLU A 24 1.41 -1.07 -10.76
CA GLU A 24 2.85 -0.75 -10.76
C GLU A 24 3.44 -0.76 -9.33
N VAL A 25 2.63 -0.40 -8.33
CA VAL A 25 3.03 -0.42 -6.92
C VAL A 25 2.94 -1.84 -6.33
N GLY A 26 2.16 -2.73 -6.95
CA GLY A 26 2.06 -4.16 -6.64
C GLY A 26 1.15 -4.88 -7.64
N GLY A 27 1.16 -6.22 -7.67
CA GLY A 27 0.24 -6.98 -8.51
C GLY A 27 -1.21 -6.72 -8.08
N GLY A 28 -2.11 -6.47 -9.04
CA GLY A 28 -3.54 -6.33 -8.75
C GLY A 28 -4.12 -7.65 -8.26
N VAL A 29 -4.69 -7.68 -7.05
CA VAL A 29 -5.39 -8.84 -6.50
C VAL A 29 -6.83 -8.49 -6.19
N ARG A 30 -7.70 -9.50 -6.18
CA ARG A 30 -9.06 -9.41 -5.67
C ARG A 30 -9.15 -10.16 -4.35
N ILE A 31 -9.60 -9.48 -3.30
CA ILE A 31 -9.72 -10.05 -1.96
C ILE A 31 -10.84 -11.08 -1.92
N GLY A 32 -10.57 -12.23 -1.32
CA GLY A 32 -11.52 -13.33 -1.24
C GLY A 32 -11.07 -14.56 -2.02
N ARG A 33 -11.97 -15.17 -2.79
CA ARG A 33 -11.70 -16.45 -3.46
C ARG A 33 -10.51 -16.33 -4.42
N GLY A 34 -9.46 -17.08 -4.13
CA GLY A 34 -8.23 -17.15 -4.92
C GLY A 34 -7.08 -16.27 -4.39
N HIS A 35 -7.31 -15.45 -3.36
CA HIS A 35 -6.24 -14.72 -2.67
C HIS A 35 -6.07 -15.25 -1.25
N GLU A 36 -4.92 -15.89 -0.99
CA GLU A 36 -4.57 -16.46 0.33
C GLU A 36 -3.64 -15.55 1.15
N GLY A 37 -3.22 -14.41 0.56
CA GLY A 37 -2.34 -13.44 1.18
C GLY A 37 -3.05 -12.57 2.22
N TYR A 38 -2.27 -11.69 2.85
CA TYR A 38 -2.75 -10.75 3.84
C TYR A 38 -3.80 -9.78 3.26
N PRO A 39 -5.06 -9.79 3.74
CA PRO A 39 -6.14 -9.06 3.10
C PRO A 39 -6.26 -7.59 3.54
N GLY A 40 -5.41 -7.11 4.46
CA GLY A 40 -5.46 -5.71 4.93
C GLY A 40 -6.73 -5.32 5.69
N GLY A 41 -7.62 -6.27 6.01
CA GLY A 41 -8.95 -5.94 6.53
C GLY A 41 -9.89 -5.33 5.49
N LEU A 42 -9.56 -5.45 4.19
CA LEU A 42 -10.45 -5.07 3.10
C LEU A 42 -11.64 -6.04 2.99
N PRO A 43 -12.81 -5.54 2.55
CA PRO A 43 -13.96 -6.40 2.27
C PRO A 43 -13.67 -7.40 1.15
N TYR A 44 -14.43 -8.50 1.17
CA TYR A 44 -14.46 -9.47 0.08
C TYR A 44 -14.81 -8.80 -1.26
N ASP A 45 -14.24 -9.30 -2.36
CA ASP A 45 -14.32 -8.77 -3.74
C ASP A 45 -13.70 -7.38 -3.96
N THR A 46 -12.97 -6.83 -2.99
CA THR A 46 -12.22 -5.57 -3.19
C THR A 46 -10.98 -5.80 -4.05
N GLU A 47 -10.76 -4.95 -5.05
CA GLU A 47 -9.51 -4.93 -5.82
C GLU A 47 -8.48 -4.02 -5.17
N ALA A 48 -7.28 -4.53 -4.94
CA ALA A 48 -6.20 -3.77 -4.32
C ALA A 48 -4.83 -4.13 -4.92
N PRO A 49 -3.90 -3.18 -5.00
CA PRO A 49 -2.49 -3.47 -5.20
C PRO A 49 -1.96 -4.26 -4.02
N TYR A 50 -1.28 -5.36 -4.32
CA TYR A 50 -0.68 -6.23 -3.33
C TYR A 50 0.73 -6.63 -3.74
N TYR A 51 1.61 -6.65 -2.74
CA TYR A 51 2.99 -7.07 -2.90
C TYR A 51 3.34 -8.09 -1.83
N ALA A 52 4.02 -9.16 -2.24
CA ALA A 52 4.51 -10.18 -1.33
C ALA A 52 5.96 -10.55 -1.66
N ALA A 53 6.75 -10.68 -0.60
CA ALA A 53 8.08 -11.25 -0.57
C ALA A 53 8.12 -12.28 0.59
N PRO A 54 9.16 -13.12 0.68
CA PRO A 54 9.25 -14.12 1.75
C PRO A 54 9.13 -13.56 3.18
N ASP A 55 9.54 -12.30 3.38
CA ASP A 55 9.60 -11.61 4.69
C ASP A 55 8.61 -10.44 4.81
N THR A 56 7.79 -10.16 3.78
CA THR A 56 6.98 -8.94 3.71
C THR A 56 5.69 -9.20 2.93
N GLU A 57 4.57 -8.73 3.47
CA GLU A 57 3.33 -8.56 2.73
C GLU A 57 2.86 -7.13 2.88
N LEU A 58 2.41 -6.54 1.78
CA LEU A 58 1.91 -5.17 1.70
C LEU A 58 0.66 -5.15 0.84
N ILE A 59 -0.35 -4.44 1.31
CA ILE A 59 -1.58 -4.19 0.58
C ILE A 59 -1.91 -2.70 0.66
N PHE A 60 -2.36 -2.11 -0.44
CA PHE A 60 -2.69 -0.70 -0.51
C PHE A 60 -4.20 -0.47 -0.43
N HIS A 61 -4.64 0.34 0.54
CA HIS A 61 -6.00 0.86 0.59
C HIS A 61 -6.19 2.00 -0.41
N VAL A 62 -6.57 1.66 -1.64
CA VAL A 62 -6.74 2.65 -2.71
C VAL A 62 -8.14 3.29 -2.62
N SER A 63 -8.20 4.59 -2.34
CA SER A 63 -9.45 5.33 -2.10
C SER A 63 -10.49 5.24 -3.23
N THR A 64 -10.04 5.12 -4.47
CA THR A 64 -10.89 4.98 -5.66
C THR A 64 -11.39 3.55 -5.88
N HIS A 65 -10.76 2.55 -5.26
CA HIS A 65 -11.18 1.14 -5.31
C HIS A 65 -12.13 0.78 -4.16
N LEU A 66 -12.14 1.56 -3.08
CA LEU A 66 -13.07 1.36 -1.97
C LEU A 66 -14.50 1.75 -2.36
N SER A 67 -15.45 0.90 -2.02
CA SER A 67 -16.88 1.15 -2.14
C SER A 67 -17.44 1.82 -0.88
N GLY A 68 -18.68 2.32 -0.96
CA GLY A 68 -19.37 2.92 0.19
C GLY A 68 -19.25 4.44 0.29
N ASP A 69 -19.87 4.97 1.35
CA ASP A 69 -19.85 6.40 1.67
C ASP A 69 -18.48 6.87 2.19
N VAL A 70 -18.33 8.17 2.40
CA VAL A 70 -17.09 8.75 2.91
C VAL A 70 -16.69 8.07 4.22
N THR A 71 -17.61 7.96 5.18
CA THR A 71 -17.35 7.36 6.50
C THR A 71 -16.81 5.93 6.42
N GLN A 72 -17.32 5.11 5.50
CA GLN A 72 -16.85 3.74 5.28
C GLN A 72 -15.43 3.70 4.72
N LYS A 73 -15.12 4.53 3.71
CA LYS A 73 -13.77 4.62 3.15
C LYS A 73 -12.74 5.08 4.18
N TRP A 74 -13.15 6.00 5.06
CA TRP A 74 -12.32 6.51 6.14
C TRP A 74 -11.93 5.46 7.17
N LYS A 75 -12.75 4.42 7.39
CA LYS A 75 -12.39 3.32 8.30
C LYS A 75 -11.21 2.47 7.79
N HIS A 76 -10.99 2.45 6.49
CA HIS A 76 -9.87 1.74 5.88
C HIS A 76 -8.64 2.65 5.81
N ILE A 77 -8.75 3.79 5.14
CA ILE A 77 -7.61 4.68 4.88
C ILE A 77 -7.15 5.39 6.16
N GLY A 78 -8.09 5.82 7.01
CA GLY A 78 -7.77 6.69 8.14
C GLY A 78 -6.97 6.01 9.25
N ASN A 79 -6.85 4.69 9.24
CA ASN A 79 -6.17 3.91 10.30
C ASN A 79 -4.75 3.49 9.91
N ASP A 80 -4.27 3.85 8.72
CA ASP A 80 -2.95 3.47 8.23
C ASP A 80 -1.87 4.42 8.77
N GLU A 81 -0.69 3.88 9.08
CA GLU A 81 0.42 4.68 9.61
C GLU A 81 1.21 5.44 8.52
N VAL A 82 1.20 4.91 7.30
CA VAL A 82 1.85 5.50 6.12
C VAL A 82 0.80 5.82 5.07
N HIS A 83 0.70 7.08 4.67
CA HIS A 83 -0.15 7.52 3.58
C HIS A 83 0.68 7.91 2.37
N VAL A 84 0.23 7.51 1.18
CA VAL A 84 0.75 7.99 -0.10
C VAL A 84 -0.33 8.79 -0.80
N VAL A 85 -0.02 10.03 -1.17
CA VAL A 85 -0.96 10.95 -1.81
C VAL A 85 -0.43 11.32 -3.18
N TRP A 86 -1.25 11.11 -4.20
CA TRP A 86 -1.03 11.67 -5.53
C TRP A 86 -1.73 13.02 -5.63
N SER A 87 -0.97 14.09 -5.85
CA SER A 87 -1.54 15.44 -6.02
C SER A 87 -1.41 15.91 -7.45
N GLU A 88 -2.56 16.21 -8.06
CA GLU A 88 -2.65 16.92 -9.35
C GLU A 88 -2.91 18.42 -9.15
N HIS A 89 -3.11 18.85 -7.90
CA HIS A 89 -3.39 20.23 -7.60
C HIS A 89 -2.10 21.06 -7.64
N SER A 90 -2.22 22.29 -8.13
CA SER A 90 -1.13 23.28 -8.10
C SER A 90 -0.81 23.79 -6.70
N LYS A 91 -1.73 23.58 -5.74
CA LYS A 91 -1.52 23.92 -4.35
C LYS A 91 -0.86 22.74 -3.61
N PRO A 92 0.10 23.00 -2.72
CA PRO A 92 0.67 21.95 -1.87
C PRO A 92 -0.44 21.20 -1.14
N TYR A 93 -0.37 19.87 -1.15
CA TYR A 93 -1.26 19.06 -0.32
C TYR A 93 -1.13 19.47 1.15
N ARG A 94 -2.21 19.41 1.92
CA ARG A 94 -2.18 19.74 3.34
C ARG A 94 -2.45 18.49 4.16
N ARG A 95 -1.65 18.21 5.18
CA ARG A 95 -1.82 17.05 6.07
C ARG A 95 -3.23 16.98 6.66
N GLU A 96 -3.78 18.14 7.04
CA GLU A 96 -5.15 18.26 7.58
C GLU A 96 -6.27 17.80 6.63
N THR A 97 -5.97 17.60 5.33
CA THR A 97 -6.95 17.11 4.35
C THR A 97 -7.52 15.75 4.73
N ILE A 98 -6.68 14.86 5.29
CA ILE A 98 -7.13 13.64 5.94
C ILE A 98 -6.84 13.80 7.44
N ALA A 99 -7.80 14.37 8.16
CA ALA A 99 -7.79 14.52 9.61
C ALA A 99 -7.82 13.17 10.33
N THR A 100 -6.65 12.53 10.44
CA THR A 100 -6.42 11.33 11.25
C THR A 100 -5.24 11.53 12.18
N LYS A 101 -5.28 10.84 13.32
CA LYS A 101 -4.18 10.75 14.28
C LYS A 101 -3.23 9.58 14.00
N PHE A 102 -3.56 8.71 13.05
CA PHE A 102 -2.81 7.49 12.77
C PHE A 102 -1.76 7.66 11.69
N CYS A 103 -2.00 8.57 10.73
CA CYS A 103 -1.01 8.91 9.72
C CYS A 103 0.17 9.59 10.40
N ASP A 104 1.26 8.85 10.56
CA ASP A 104 2.51 9.33 11.10
C ASP A 104 3.47 9.71 9.98
N VAL A 105 3.45 8.97 8.86
CA VAL A 105 4.24 9.23 7.67
C VAL A 105 3.32 9.59 6.50
N LEU A 106 3.57 10.74 5.88
CA LEU A 106 2.86 11.20 4.69
C LEU A 106 3.85 11.40 3.55
N ILE A 107 3.64 10.68 2.45
CA ILE A 107 4.42 10.77 1.21
C ILE A 107 3.52 11.41 0.15
N VAL A 108 3.84 12.61 -0.28
CA VAL A 108 3.10 13.33 -1.33
C VAL A 108 3.89 13.28 -2.63
N LEU A 109 3.24 12.80 -3.68
CA LEU A 109 3.76 12.75 -5.04
C LEU A 109 3.14 13.90 -5.82
N GLU A 110 3.95 14.88 -6.16
CA GLU A 110 3.55 16.07 -6.92
C GLU A 110 4.14 15.98 -8.32
N ARG A 111 3.31 16.12 -9.35
CA ARG A 111 3.79 16.09 -10.73
C ARG A 111 4.65 17.32 -11.00
N ALA A 112 5.93 17.11 -11.32
CA ALA A 112 6.87 18.18 -11.62
C ALA A 112 6.92 18.48 -13.12
N ASP A 113 6.88 17.44 -13.96
CA ASP A 113 6.78 17.56 -15.42
C ASP A 113 6.00 16.38 -16.03
N SER A 114 6.15 16.11 -17.34
CA SER A 114 5.51 14.97 -18.00
C SER A 114 5.90 13.57 -17.52
N LYS A 115 7.12 13.40 -17.01
CA LYS A 115 7.75 12.13 -16.65
C LYS A 115 8.46 12.16 -15.28
N MET A 116 8.36 13.26 -14.54
CA MET A 116 9.07 13.48 -13.29
C MET A 116 8.10 13.88 -12.19
N PHE A 117 8.35 13.35 -11.00
CA PHE A 117 7.57 13.60 -9.80
C PHE A 117 8.48 14.11 -8.70
N ARG A 118 8.03 15.17 -8.03
CA ARG A 118 8.63 15.66 -6.79
C ARG A 118 7.97 14.93 -5.64
N VAL A 119 8.78 14.41 -4.74
CA VAL A 119 8.35 13.74 -3.52
C VAL A 119 8.47 14.72 -2.37
N ARG A 120 7.41 14.85 -1.58
CA ARG A 120 7.44 15.51 -0.27
C ARG A 120 7.18 14.48 0.80
N VAL A 121 7.98 14.49 1.86
CA VAL A 121 7.86 13.55 2.98
C VAL A 121 7.66 14.33 4.27
N GLU A 122 6.55 14.06 4.96
CA GLU A 122 6.23 14.66 6.26
C GLU A 122 6.02 13.59 7.31
N THR A 123 6.77 13.67 8.40
CA THR A 123 6.68 12.73 9.53
C THR A 123 6.26 13.44 10.81
N VAL A 124 5.46 12.78 11.67
CA VAL A 124 5.12 13.30 13.02
C VAL A 124 6.29 13.17 13.98
N SER A 125 7.11 12.14 13.80
CA SER A 125 8.30 11.84 14.61
C SER A 125 9.57 11.85 13.74
N ALA A 126 10.74 11.89 14.38
CA ALA A 126 12.04 11.87 13.72
C ALA A 126 12.39 10.46 13.20
N LEU A 127 11.59 9.95 12.25
CA LEU A 127 11.80 8.67 11.58
C LEU A 127 12.72 8.86 10.38
N GLU A 128 13.71 7.99 10.25
CA GLU A 128 14.57 7.90 9.07
C GLU A 128 14.23 6.62 8.29
N PHE A 129 13.95 6.78 6.99
CA PHE A 129 13.66 5.70 6.06
C PHE A 129 13.93 6.19 4.63
N GLY A 130 13.81 5.28 3.66
CA GLY A 130 14.02 5.58 2.25
C GLY A 130 13.58 4.41 1.37
N PRO A 131 13.86 4.41 0.06
CA PRO A 131 14.87 5.23 -0.62
C PRO A 131 14.47 6.67 -0.95
N LEU A 132 13.18 7.02 -0.94
CA LEU A 132 12.73 8.39 -1.20
C LEU A 132 12.89 9.26 0.04
N TYR A 133 13.34 10.50 -0.17
CA TYR A 133 13.52 11.53 0.86
C TYR A 133 12.78 12.82 0.46
N ASP A 134 12.59 13.73 1.41
CA ASP A 134 11.90 14.99 1.15
C ASP A 134 12.64 15.83 0.09
N GLY A 135 11.93 16.23 -0.96
CA GLY A 135 12.49 16.96 -2.10
C GLY A 135 13.05 16.07 -3.23
N ALA A 136 13.01 14.74 -3.11
CA ALA A 136 13.46 13.85 -4.17
C ALA A 136 12.71 14.09 -5.50
N LEU A 137 13.43 14.01 -6.62
CA LEU A 137 12.86 14.11 -7.97
C LEU A 137 13.07 12.77 -8.67
N VAL A 138 11.98 12.14 -9.12
CA VAL A 138 11.97 10.74 -9.54
C VAL A 138 11.29 10.60 -10.89
N GLY A 139 11.87 9.77 -11.76
CA GLY A 139 11.26 9.39 -13.04
C GLY A 139 9.99 8.56 -12.84
N SER A 140 9.06 8.66 -13.79
CA SER A 140 7.80 7.92 -13.76
C SER A 140 8.01 6.41 -13.78
N GLU A 141 9.10 5.94 -14.41
CA GLU A 141 9.40 4.52 -14.59
C GLU A 141 9.82 3.85 -13.27
N GLU A 142 10.60 4.55 -12.43
CA GLU A 142 11.10 4.02 -11.17
C GLU A 142 10.20 4.35 -9.97
N LEU A 143 9.30 5.31 -10.12
CA LEU A 143 8.56 5.88 -9.00
C LEU A 143 7.74 4.83 -8.23
N ALA A 144 7.14 3.85 -8.91
CA ALA A 144 6.24 2.90 -8.26
C ALA A 144 7.01 1.95 -7.34
N GLU A 145 8.17 1.48 -7.80
CA GLU A 145 9.07 0.66 -7.00
C GLU A 145 9.66 1.45 -5.82
N LEU A 146 10.13 2.67 -6.07
CA LEU A 146 10.70 3.52 -5.03
C LEU A 146 9.67 3.89 -3.96
N VAL A 147 8.42 4.17 -4.35
CA VAL A 147 7.31 4.38 -3.41
C VAL A 147 7.04 3.13 -2.60
N ARG A 148 6.92 1.96 -3.23
CA ARG A 148 6.71 0.68 -2.53
C ARG A 148 7.80 0.43 -1.49
N LEU A 149 9.08 0.55 -1.87
CA LEU A 149 10.21 0.35 -0.96
C LEU A 149 10.20 1.36 0.18
N THR A 150 9.89 2.62 -0.12
CA THR A 150 9.81 3.69 0.89
C THR A 150 8.68 3.43 1.89
N VAL A 151 7.51 3.00 1.42
CA VAL A 151 6.37 2.64 2.29
C VAL A 151 6.73 1.46 3.20
N ILE A 152 7.39 0.41 2.68
CA ILE A 152 7.82 -0.74 3.48
C ILE A 152 8.79 -0.28 4.59
N ASN A 153 9.78 0.55 4.24
CA ASN A 153 10.77 1.02 5.20
C ASN A 153 10.20 2.02 6.21
N ALA A 154 9.32 2.92 5.78
CA ALA A 154 8.59 3.84 6.65
C ALA A 154 7.75 3.07 7.68
N SER A 155 7.01 2.06 7.21
CA SER A 155 6.23 1.19 8.07
C SER A 155 7.15 0.45 9.06
N ARG A 156 8.29 -0.10 8.63
CA ARG A 156 9.28 -0.71 9.55
C ARG A 156 9.83 0.27 10.59
N ALA A 157 10.21 1.48 10.18
CA ALA A 157 10.72 2.52 11.07
C ALA A 157 9.67 2.94 12.11
N TYR A 158 8.42 3.15 11.69
CA TYR A 158 7.29 3.41 12.57
C TYR A 158 7.15 2.31 13.63
N ARG A 159 7.17 1.03 13.22
CA ARG A 159 7.03 -0.10 14.16
C ARG A 159 8.17 -0.18 15.17
N LEU A 160 9.41 0.09 14.75
CA LEU A 160 10.58 0.08 15.63
C LEU A 160 10.54 1.21 16.67
N ALA A 161 9.98 2.37 16.31
CA ALA A 161 9.83 3.49 17.23
C ALA A 161 8.72 3.28 18.28
N HIS A 162 7.76 2.37 18.03
CA HIS A 162 6.58 2.17 18.87
C HIS A 162 6.64 0.87 19.68
N LYS A 163 6.73 0.98 21.02
CA LYS A 163 6.90 -0.16 21.95
C LYS A 163 5.82 -1.24 21.87
N ASN A 164 4.59 -0.87 21.52
CA ASN A 164 3.43 -1.79 21.53
C ASN A 164 2.97 -2.19 20.13
N HIS A 165 3.82 -2.07 19.12
CA HIS A 165 3.40 -2.40 17.76
C HIS A 165 3.24 -3.92 17.56
N VAL A 166 2.21 -4.31 16.80
CA VAL A 166 1.94 -5.72 16.48
C VAL A 166 3.08 -6.29 15.63
N ARG A 167 3.64 -7.42 16.06
CA ARG A 167 4.67 -8.15 15.30
C ARG A 167 4.27 -8.27 13.81
N PRO A 168 5.19 -8.02 12.85
CA PRO A 168 4.87 -8.17 11.43
C PRO A 168 4.50 -9.61 11.07
N LEU A 169 3.81 -9.78 9.93
CA LEU A 169 3.47 -11.07 9.33
C LEU A 169 2.57 -12.01 10.17
N ARG A 170 1.71 -11.45 11.04
CA ARG A 170 0.72 -12.24 11.81
C ARG A 170 -0.15 -13.14 10.93
N HIS A 171 -0.53 -12.66 9.75
CA HIS A 171 -1.29 -13.45 8.78
C HIS A 171 -0.54 -14.70 8.35
N ARG A 172 0.73 -14.57 7.94
CA ARG A 172 1.58 -15.72 7.57
C ARG A 172 1.78 -16.68 8.74
N GLU A 173 2.01 -16.16 9.95
CA GLU A 173 2.12 -16.98 11.17
C GLU A 173 0.84 -17.81 11.38
N HIS A 174 -0.33 -17.19 11.22
CA HIS A 174 -1.61 -17.86 11.33
C HIS A 174 -1.80 -18.94 10.27
N VAL A 175 -1.62 -18.61 8.98
CA VAL A 175 -1.73 -19.56 7.86
C VAL A 175 -0.73 -20.72 8.00
N PHE A 176 0.50 -20.43 8.43
CA PHE A 176 1.51 -21.46 8.66
C PHE A 176 1.09 -22.41 9.79
N ALA A 177 0.71 -21.88 10.94
CA ALA A 177 0.36 -22.67 12.11
C ALA A 177 -0.95 -23.47 11.93
N HIS A 178 -1.94 -22.90 11.25
CA HIS A 178 -3.28 -23.48 11.16
C HIS A 178 -3.54 -24.24 9.87
N ASP A 179 -2.95 -23.83 8.75
CA ASP A 179 -3.23 -24.47 7.46
C ASP A 179 -2.04 -25.32 7.03
N THR A 180 -0.83 -24.77 7.03
CA THR A 180 0.35 -25.51 6.54
C THR A 180 0.68 -26.68 7.46
N MET A 181 0.78 -26.44 8.77
CA MET A 181 1.13 -27.50 9.73
C MET A 181 0.10 -28.63 9.82
N ARG A 182 -1.18 -28.37 9.52
CA ARG A 182 -2.20 -29.45 9.49
C ARG A 182 -1.97 -30.46 8.38
N HIS A 183 -1.41 -30.03 7.25
CA HIS A 183 -1.13 -30.89 6.11
C HIS A 183 0.30 -31.48 6.16
N MET A 184 1.15 -30.96 7.04
CA MET A 184 2.51 -31.47 7.23
C MET A 184 2.49 -32.86 7.89
N LYS A 185 3.00 -33.84 7.17
CA LYS A 185 3.26 -35.18 7.71
C LYS A 185 4.68 -35.22 8.25
N LYS A 186 4.88 -35.87 9.41
CA LYS A 186 6.23 -36.20 9.86
C LYS A 186 6.84 -37.19 8.88
N VAL A 187 7.92 -36.78 8.23
CA VAL A 187 8.71 -37.62 7.32
C VAL A 187 10.02 -37.94 8.02
N ARG A 188 10.55 -39.16 7.87
CA ARG A 188 11.88 -39.48 8.39
C ARG A 188 12.90 -38.65 7.63
N LEU A 189 13.96 -38.20 8.31
CA LEU A 189 15.00 -37.37 7.70
C LEU A 189 15.59 -38.03 6.43
N SER A 190 15.79 -39.35 6.44
CA SER A 190 16.24 -40.13 5.28
C SER A 190 15.32 -39.98 4.08
N ASP A 191 14.01 -40.07 4.30
CA ASP A 191 13.00 -40.06 3.24
C ASP A 191 12.86 -38.63 2.67
N ALA A 192 12.98 -37.61 3.53
CA ALA A 192 12.99 -36.22 3.10
C ALA A 192 14.23 -35.85 2.28
N ILE A 193 15.42 -36.31 2.70
CA ILE A 193 16.67 -36.10 1.96
C ILE A 193 16.59 -36.76 0.59
N ASN A 194 16.13 -38.01 0.52
CA ASN A 194 15.95 -38.71 -0.75
C ASN A 194 14.99 -37.97 -1.68
N ALA A 195 13.86 -37.48 -1.18
CA ALA A 195 12.88 -36.74 -1.99
C ALA A 195 13.38 -35.37 -2.49
N LEU A 196 14.22 -34.67 -1.71
CA LEU A 196 14.71 -33.33 -2.05
C LEU A 196 15.93 -33.35 -2.98
N TYR A 197 16.83 -34.32 -2.80
CA TYR A 197 18.15 -34.30 -3.43
C TYR A 197 18.38 -35.40 -4.47
N ILE A 198 17.52 -36.41 -4.51
CA ILE A 198 17.60 -37.46 -5.52
C ILE A 198 16.46 -37.22 -6.50
N PRO A 199 16.72 -36.67 -7.71
CA PRO A 199 15.69 -36.57 -8.73
C PRO A 199 15.24 -37.99 -9.07
N THR A 200 14.02 -38.34 -8.70
CA THR A 200 13.40 -39.56 -9.20
C THR A 200 13.24 -39.39 -10.71
N MET A 201 13.99 -40.16 -11.49
CA MET A 201 13.70 -40.36 -12.91
C MET A 201 12.35 -41.06 -12.99
N THR A 202 11.27 -40.29 -13.09
CA THR A 202 9.95 -40.82 -13.42
C THR A 202 9.99 -41.29 -14.86
N ALA A 203 9.88 -42.61 -15.06
CA ALA A 203 9.71 -43.24 -16.36
C ALA A 203 8.32 -42.97 -16.96
#